data_AF-A0A2W6CLM3-F1
#
_entry.id   AF-A0A2W6CLM3-F1
#
_cell.length_a   1.000
_cell.length_b   1.000
_cell.length_c   1.000
_cell.angle_alpha   90.00
_cell.angle_beta   90.00
_cell.angle_gamma   90.00
#
_symmetry.space_group_name_H-M   'P 1'
#
loop_
_entity.id
_entity.type
_entity.pdbx_description
1 polymer ?
#
loop_
_entity_poly.entity_id
_entity_poly.type
_entity_poly.pdbx_seq_one_letter_code
_entity_poly.pdbx_strand_id
1 'polypeptide(L)'
;MLVDDAQRIAAAIEERLSASACQGAKATVKSEQMAPKTVPAGAGRPTFINYFILIDDGTRVGTLTLGQAEELLDDVEPDWDPDRLFEVIRGMDAPVEETN
;
A
#
# COMPACT_ATOMS: atom_id res chain seq x y z
N MET A 1 4.35 -6.23 15.46
CA MET A 1 2.94 -5.80 15.45
C MET A 1 2.62 -5.02 14.18
N LEU A 2 3.16 -3.81 13.94
CA LEU A 2 2.86 -3.05 12.70
C LEU A 2 3.23 -3.78 11.38
N VAL A 3 4.34 -4.54 11.35
CA VAL A 3 4.72 -5.33 10.16
C VAL A 3 3.77 -6.49 9.89
N ASP A 4 3.30 -7.15 10.95
CA ASP A 4 2.39 -8.30 10.86
C ASP A 4 1.02 -7.86 10.32
N ASP A 5 0.53 -6.68 10.76
CA ASP A 5 -0.68 -6.08 10.24
C ASP A 5 -0.53 -5.66 8.77
N ALA A 6 0.58 -5.02 8.40
CA ALA A 6 0.85 -4.65 7.00
C ALA A 6 0.88 -5.87 6.07
N GLN A 7 1.54 -6.97 6.49
CA GLN A 7 1.58 -8.21 5.73
C GLN A 7 0.20 -8.86 5.61
N ARG A 8 -0.61 -8.83 6.68
CA ARG A 8 -1.98 -9.35 6.66
C ARG A 8 -2.86 -8.58 5.69
N ILE A 9 -2.79 -7.25 5.72
CA ILE A 9 -3.56 -6.37 4.83
C ILE A 9 -3.14 -6.60 3.37
N ALA A 10 -1.83 -6.63 3.08
CA ALA A 10 -1.34 -6.92 1.74
C ALA A 10 -1.84 -8.27 1.22
N ALA A 11 -1.76 -9.34 2.03
CA ALA A 11 -2.23 -10.67 1.65
C ALA A 11 -3.74 -10.69 1.39
N ALA A 12 -4.54 -10.00 2.21
CA ALA A 12 -5.98 -9.92 2.02
C ALA A 12 -6.36 -9.16 0.74
N ILE A 13 -5.66 -8.05 0.45
CA ILE A 13 -5.86 -7.31 -0.79
C ILE A 13 -5.46 -8.15 -1.99
N GLU A 14 -4.31 -8.83 -1.95
CA GLU A 14 -3.86 -9.72 -3.02
C GLU A 14 -4.87 -10.85 -3.30
N GLU A 15 -5.45 -11.44 -2.25
CA GLU A 15 -6.49 -12.46 -2.38
C GLU A 15 -7.75 -11.91 -3.05
N ARG A 16 -8.21 -10.71 -2.64
CA ARG A 16 -9.37 -10.04 -3.26
C ARG A 16 -9.10 -9.68 -4.72
N LEU A 17 -7.93 -9.12 -5.02
CA LEU A 17 -7.55 -8.77 -6.39
C LEU A 17 -7.45 -10.00 -7.29
N SER A 18 -6.92 -11.11 -6.77
CA SER A 18 -6.83 -12.39 -7.47
C SER A 18 -8.20 -13.01 -7.76
N ALA A 19 -9.18 -12.76 -6.89
CA ALA A 19 -10.56 -13.19 -7.06
C ALA A 19 -11.40 -12.25 -7.96
N SER A 20 -10.87 -11.08 -8.31
CA SER A 20 -11.54 -10.04 -9.10
C SER A 20 -11.06 -10.03 -10.56
N ALA A 21 -11.65 -9.17 -11.39
CA ALA A 21 -11.20 -8.96 -12.78
C ALA A 21 -9.82 -8.28 -12.89
N CYS A 22 -9.24 -7.81 -11.78
CA CYS A 22 -7.86 -7.31 -11.64
C CYS A 22 -6.76 -8.39 -11.77
N GLN A 23 -6.95 -9.41 -12.61
CA GLN A 23 -5.97 -10.48 -12.81
C GLN A 23 -4.62 -9.92 -13.32
N GLY A 24 -3.67 -9.76 -12.41
CA GLY A 24 -2.36 -9.16 -12.68
C GLY A 24 -1.92 -8.15 -11.62
N ALA A 25 -2.86 -7.56 -10.88
CA ALA A 25 -2.55 -6.66 -9.79
C ALA A 25 -2.01 -7.42 -8.57
N LYS A 26 -0.92 -6.92 -7.99
CA LYS A 26 -0.23 -7.51 -6.82
C LYS A 26 -0.11 -6.50 -5.70
N ALA A 27 -0.31 -6.96 -4.47
CA ALA A 27 -0.16 -6.15 -3.28
C ALA A 27 1.12 -6.54 -2.52
N THR A 28 2.01 -5.60 -2.28
CA THR A 28 3.28 -5.86 -1.57
C THR A 28 3.52 -4.84 -0.46
N VAL A 29 4.20 -5.25 0.62
CA VAL A 29 4.52 -4.35 1.73
C VAL A 29 5.84 -3.63 1.47
N LYS A 30 5.84 -2.30 1.53
CA LYS A 30 7.03 -1.45 1.53
C LYS A 30 7.21 -0.85 2.91
N SER A 31 8.42 -0.94 3.46
CA SER A 31 8.80 -0.23 4.69
C SER A 31 9.76 0.90 4.37
N GLU A 32 9.47 2.10 4.85
CA GLU A 32 10.36 3.25 4.78
C GLU A 32 10.88 3.60 6.17
N GLN A 33 12.21 3.64 6.31
CA GLN A 33 12.87 4.03 7.55
C GLN A 33 13.18 5.52 7.53
N MET A 34 12.57 6.26 8.44
CA MET A 34 12.85 7.68 8.64
C MET A 34 13.65 7.88 9.93
N ALA A 35 14.86 8.40 9.77
CA ALA A 35 15.70 8.84 10.88
C ALA A 35 15.64 10.38 10.99
N PRO A 36 15.45 10.95 12.19
CA PRO A 36 15.52 12.40 12.37
C PRO A 36 16.92 12.92 12.04
N LYS A 37 17.01 13.95 11.20
CA LYS A 37 18.28 14.57 10.78
C LYS A 37 19.06 15.22 11.93
N THR A 38 18.37 15.57 13.02
CA THR A 38 18.99 16.21 14.18
C THR A 38 18.41 15.60 15.44
N VAL A 39 19.29 15.04 16.27
CA VAL A 39 18.97 14.54 17.62
C VAL A 39 19.93 15.23 18.60
N PRO A 40 19.43 15.79 19.72
CA PRO A 40 20.28 16.35 20.76
C PRO A 40 21.24 15.29 21.31
N ALA A 41 22.46 15.70 21.65
CA ALA A 41 23.45 14.80 22.26
C ALA A 41 22.89 14.21 23.57
N GLY A 42 22.85 12.88 23.66
CA GLY A 42 22.37 12.15 24.85
C GLY A 42 20.95 11.57 24.74
N ALA A 43 20.17 11.95 23.72
CA ALA A 43 18.91 11.29 23.42
C ALA A 43 19.16 10.10 22.47
N GLY A 44 18.64 8.91 22.80
CA GLY A 44 18.63 7.77 21.88
C GLY A 44 18.00 8.19 20.56
N ARG A 45 18.54 7.73 19.42
CA ARG A 45 17.99 8.03 18.09
C ARG A 45 16.72 7.19 17.87
N PRO A 46 15.50 7.74 17.91
CA PRO A 46 14.33 6.98 17.50
C PRO A 46 14.41 6.76 15.98
N THR A 47 14.32 5.51 15.55
CA THR A 47 14.09 5.16 14.14
C THR A 47 12.59 4.98 13.97
N PHE A 48 11.98 5.77 13.09
CA PHE A 48 10.58 5.59 12.72
C PHE A 48 10.53 4.68 11.50
N ILE A 49 9.71 3.64 11.54
CA ILE A 49 9.47 2.75 10.41
C ILE A 49 8.02 2.96 10.00
N ASN A 50 7.83 3.49 8.80
CA ASN A 50 6.52 3.62 8.18
C ASN A 50 6.29 2.42 7.26
N TYR A 51 5.10 1.85 7.28
CA TYR A 51 4.71 0.76 6.40
C TYR A 51 3.66 1.26 5.41
N PHE A 52 3.84 0.87 4.16
CA PHE A 52 2.98 1.19 3.03
C PHE A 52 2.66 -0.09 2.28
N ILE A 53 1.50 -0.11 1.61
CA ILE A 53 1.10 -1.17 0.70
C ILE A 53 1.24 -0.65 -0.73
N LEU A 54 2.01 -1.36 -1.55
CA LEU A 54 2.16 -1.08 -2.97
C LEU A 54 1.20 -1.98 -3.75
N ILE A 55 0.38 -1.38 -4.61
CA ILE A 55 -0.47 -2.09 -5.57
C ILE A 55 0.13 -1.90 -6.95
N ASP A 56 0.59 -2.98 -7.58
CA ASP A 56 1.23 -2.97 -8.90
C ASP A 56 0.39 -3.80 -9.88
N ASP A 57 -0.04 -3.21 -11.00
CA ASP A 57 -0.71 -3.95 -12.09
C ASP A 57 0.20 -4.24 -13.29
N GLY A 58 1.50 -4.03 -13.13
CA GLY A 58 2.50 -4.10 -14.20
C GLY A 58 2.62 -2.85 -15.06
N THR A 59 1.68 -1.91 -15.00
CA THR A 59 1.72 -0.63 -15.75
C THR A 59 1.81 0.59 -14.85
N ARG A 60 1.34 0.47 -13.61
CA ARG A 60 1.36 1.52 -12.60
C ARG A 60 1.46 0.92 -11.21
N VAL A 61 1.96 1.73 -10.29
CA VAL A 61 2.15 1.40 -8.87
C VAL A 61 1.46 2.46 -8.01
N GLY A 62 0.49 2.03 -7.22
CA GLY A 62 -0.16 2.84 -6.20
C GLY A 62 0.50 2.60 -4.84
N THR A 63 0.85 3.65 -4.11
CA THR A 63 1.39 3.54 -2.76
C THR A 63 0.34 3.99 -1.74
N LEU A 64 -0.17 3.05 -0.96
CA LEU A 64 -1.19 3.27 0.07
C LEU A 64 -0.56 3.24 1.46
N THR A 65 -1.04 4.09 2.37
CA THR A 65 -0.83 3.90 3.80
C THR A 65 -1.63 2.70 4.31
N LEU A 66 -1.31 2.18 5.51
CA LEU A 66 -2.07 1.07 6.09
C LEU A 66 -3.58 1.37 6.19
N GLY A 67 -3.95 2.59 6.62
CA GLY A 67 -5.37 2.96 6.72
C GLY A 67 -6.07 3.03 5.37
N GLN A 68 -5.42 3.59 4.33
CA GLN A 68 -5.97 3.61 2.97
C GLN A 68 -6.08 2.20 2.38
N ALA A 69 -5.13 1.33 2.70
CA ALA A 69 -5.15 -0.07 2.26
C ALA A 69 -6.30 -0.86 2.91
N GLU A 70 -6.61 -0.59 4.19
CA GLU A 70 -7.78 -1.16 4.87
C GLU A 70 -9.09 -0.65 4.26
N GLU A 71 -9.19 0.64 3.95
CA GLU A 71 -10.34 1.21 3.26
C GLU A 71 -10.53 0.58 1.88
N LEU A 72 -9.45 0.47 1.09
CA LEU A 72 -9.47 -0.19 -0.21
C LEU A 72 -9.92 -1.65 -0.11
N LEU A 73 -9.47 -2.39 0.91
CA LEU A 73 -9.83 -3.79 1.09
C LEU A 73 -11.34 -3.99 1.30
N ASP A 74 -12.00 -3.06 1.99
CA ASP A 74 -13.45 -3.09 2.22
C ASP A 74 -14.22 -2.76 0.93
N ASP A 75 -13.69 -1.84 0.13
CA ASP A 75 -14.31 -1.33 -1.09
C ASP A 75 -14.13 -2.23 -2.33
N VAL A 76 -13.07 -3.05 -2.39
CA VAL A 76 -12.79 -3.91 -3.57
C VAL A 76 -13.92 -4.91 -3.84
N GLU A 77 -14.51 -4.78 -5.03
CA GLU A 77 -15.55 -5.67 -5.56
C GLU A 77 -15.01 -6.60 -6.65
N PRO A 78 -15.62 -7.81 -6.83
CA PRO A 78 -15.14 -8.81 -7.78
C PRO A 78 -15.20 -8.38 -9.26
N ASP A 79 -16.07 -7.44 -9.62
CA ASP A 79 -16.23 -6.95 -10.99
C ASP A 79 -15.24 -5.84 -11.35
N TRP A 80 -14.43 -5.37 -10.39
CA TRP A 80 -13.48 -4.29 -10.64
C TRP A 80 -12.37 -4.72 -11.60
N ASP A 81 -12.18 -3.90 -12.62
CA ASP A 81 -11.01 -3.90 -13.48
C ASP A 81 -9.87 -3.05 -12.88
N PRO A 82 -8.63 -3.21 -13.38
CA PRO A 82 -7.49 -2.43 -12.89
C PRO A 82 -7.71 -0.92 -12.98
N ASP A 83 -8.36 -0.40 -14.03
CA ASP A 83 -8.60 1.04 -14.15
C ASP A 83 -9.48 1.56 -13.03
N ARG A 84 -10.57 0.85 -12.74
CA ARG A 84 -11.44 1.18 -11.60
C ARG A 84 -10.69 1.15 -10.28
N LEU A 85 -9.86 0.13 -10.05
CA LEU A 85 -9.04 0.00 -8.84
C LEU A 85 -8.15 1.25 -8.63
N PHE A 86 -7.43 1.67 -9.67
CA PHE A 86 -6.53 2.81 -9.56
C PHE A 86 -7.22 4.16 -9.60
N GLU A 87 -8.42 4.27 -10.17
CA GLU A 87 -9.28 5.44 -9.99
C GLU A 87 -9.65 5.63 -8.52
N VAL A 88 -10.00 4.55 -7.81
CA VAL A 88 -10.31 4.59 -6.37
C VAL A 88 -9.07 4.95 -5.56
N ILE A 89 -7.91 4.34 -5.85
CA ILE A 89 -6.64 4.68 -5.19
C ILE A 89 -6.31 6.17 -5.35
N ARG A 90 -6.53 6.75 -6.54
CA ARG A 90 -6.35 8.20 -6.76
C ARG A 90 -7.38 9.03 -5.99
N GLY A 91 -8.62 8.55 -5.90
CA GLY A 91 -9.68 9.18 -5.10
C GLY A 91 -9.37 9.23 -3.61
N MET A 92 -8.58 8.28 -3.11
CA MET A 92 -8.08 8.23 -1.73
C MET A 92 -6.88 9.15 -1.47
N ASP A 93 -6.50 10.01 -2.42
CA ASP A 93 -5.30 10.87 -2.38
C ASP A 93 -3.99 10.08 -2.27
N ALA A 94 -3.99 8.81 -2.69
CA ALA A 94 -2.79 7.98 -2.70
C ALA A 94 -1.98 8.21 -4.00
N PRO A 95 -0.63 8.32 -3.91
CA PRO A 95 0.21 8.50 -5.08
C PRO A 95 0.18 7.27 -5.98
N VAL A 96 0.00 7.50 -7.29
CA VAL A 96 0.05 6.49 -8.35
C VAL A 96 1.11 6.90 -9.36
N GLU A 97 2.11 6.05 -9.55
CA GLU A 97 3.23 6.23 -10.48
C GLU A 97 3.09 5.27 -11.66
N GLU A 98 3.47 5.68 -12.87
CA GLU A 98 3.49 4.80 -14.04
C GLU A 98 4.81 4.03 -14.12
N THR A 99 4.73 2.72 -14.34
CA THR A 99 5.87 1.81 -14.50
C THR A 99 6.29 1.83 -15.98
N ASN A 100 7.24 2.70 -16.32
CA ASN A 100 7.74 2.93 -17.69
C ASN A 100 8.65 1.79 -18.20
#